data_AF-A0A954YAW2-F1
#
_entry.id   AF-A0A954YAW2-F1
#
_cell.length_a   1.000
_cell.length_b   1.000
_cell.length_c   1.000
_cell.angle_alpha   90.00
_cell.angle_beta   90.00
_cell.angle_gamma   90.00
#
_symmetry.space_group_name_H-M   'P 1'
#
loop_
_entity.id
_entity.type
_entity.pdbx_description
1 polymer ?
#
loop_
_entity_poly.entity_id
_entity_poly.type
_entity_poly.pdbx_seq_one_letter_code
_entity_poly.pdbx_strand_id
1 'polypeptide(L)'
;LTPDDVRGDFATLREAVLTRGWPLLENCRGKVLFALDNTGPLREAYLQDHPSLTRRVMFASVDQEHPAAAFVKLNDAVGDFDLIQRMVRRGFLVRTRADSDTRQARANDTSTRDKALASGAQFVSTDYPEPDKRFGPYCVRFAGKVVARANPLTGRPEWHGRDLDR
;
A
#
# COMPACT_ATOMS: atom_id res chain seq x y z
N LEU A 1 -3.60 -3.76 -13.87
CA LEU A 1 -4.78 -3.46 -13.05
C LEU A 1 -4.91 -1.95 -13.00
N THR A 2 -5.96 -1.43 -13.61
CA THR A 2 -6.27 -0.01 -13.71
C THR A 2 -7.39 0.37 -12.72
N PRO A 3 -7.59 1.68 -12.44
CA PRO A 3 -8.78 2.18 -11.78
C PRO A 3 -10.11 1.65 -12.33
N ASP A 4 -10.26 1.56 -13.66
CA ASP A 4 -11.50 1.08 -14.29
C ASP A 4 -11.73 -0.42 -14.01
N ASP A 5 -10.67 -1.23 -14.01
CA ASP A 5 -10.77 -2.66 -13.66
C ASP A 5 -11.31 -2.87 -12.22
N VAL A 6 -10.92 -1.98 -11.29
CA VAL A 6 -11.36 -2.04 -9.89
C VAL A 6 -12.76 -1.47 -9.71
N ARG A 7 -13.05 -0.34 -10.40
CA ARG A 7 -14.36 0.29 -10.35
C ARG A 7 -15.45 -0.59 -10.95
N GLY A 8 -15.21 -1.22 -12.11
CA GLY A 8 -16.27 -1.89 -12.86
C GLY A 8 -17.47 -0.95 -13.10
N ASP A 9 -18.66 -1.42 -12.75
CA ASP A 9 -19.92 -0.71 -13.02
C ASP A 9 -20.37 0.26 -11.91
N PHE A 10 -19.58 0.42 -10.84
CA PHE A 10 -19.89 1.38 -9.78
C PHE A 10 -19.74 2.83 -10.27
N ALA A 11 -20.51 3.75 -9.69
CA ALA A 11 -20.46 5.16 -10.05
C ALA A 11 -19.09 5.78 -9.71
N THR A 12 -18.47 5.32 -8.62
CA THR A 12 -17.14 5.79 -8.20
C THR A 12 -16.23 4.63 -7.81
N LEU A 13 -14.93 4.85 -7.97
CA LEU A 13 -13.88 3.92 -7.58
C LEU A 13 -13.91 3.71 -6.06
N ARG A 14 -14.15 4.78 -5.29
CA ARG A 14 -14.36 4.71 -3.84
C ARG A 14 -15.50 3.78 -3.47
N GLU A 15 -16.65 3.93 -4.12
CA GLU A 15 -17.80 3.06 -3.87
C GLU A 15 -17.46 1.58 -4.12
N ALA A 16 -16.78 1.27 -5.23
CA ALA A 16 -16.37 -0.09 -5.55
C ALA A 16 -15.48 -0.71 -4.46
N VAL A 17 -14.45 0.01 -3.97
CA VAL A 17 -13.55 -0.53 -2.94
C VAL A 17 -14.19 -0.66 -1.57
N LEU A 18 -15.18 0.18 -1.24
CA LEU A 18 -15.87 0.13 0.06
C LEU A 18 -16.98 -0.93 0.10
N THR A 19 -17.55 -1.31 -1.05
CA THR A 19 -18.67 -2.27 -1.12
C THR A 19 -18.23 -3.66 -1.56
N ARG A 20 -17.55 -3.74 -2.72
CA ARG A 20 -17.09 -5.01 -3.30
C ARG A 20 -15.66 -5.34 -2.88
N GLY A 21 -14.84 -4.31 -2.66
CA GLY A 21 -13.41 -4.47 -2.39
C GLY A 21 -12.56 -4.63 -3.65
N TRP A 22 -11.29 -4.98 -3.43
CA TRP A 22 -10.32 -5.19 -4.51
C TRP A 22 -10.50 -6.56 -5.17
N PRO A 23 -10.16 -6.71 -6.47
CA PRO A 23 -10.16 -8.02 -7.12
C PRO A 23 -9.26 -9.01 -6.38
N LEU A 24 -9.65 -10.29 -6.39
CA LEU A 24 -8.87 -11.36 -5.79
C LEU A 24 -7.45 -11.44 -6.38
N LEU A 25 -6.49 -11.86 -5.55
CA LEU A 25 -5.08 -11.94 -5.96
C LEU A 25 -4.88 -12.88 -7.16
N GLU A 26 -5.62 -13.98 -7.23
CA GLU A 26 -5.61 -14.91 -8.37
C GLU A 26 -6.01 -14.24 -9.69
N ASN A 27 -6.98 -13.31 -9.65
CA ASN A 27 -7.44 -12.54 -10.80
C ASN A 27 -6.49 -11.39 -11.16
N CYS A 28 -5.52 -11.10 -10.30
CA CYS A 28 -4.50 -10.07 -10.47
C CYS A 28 -3.13 -10.63 -10.85
N ARG A 29 -2.93 -11.95 -10.84
CA ARG A 29 -1.63 -12.57 -11.16
C ARG A 29 -1.16 -12.14 -12.56
N GLY A 30 0.10 -11.74 -12.66
CA GLY A 30 0.70 -11.26 -13.91
C GLY A 30 0.32 -9.83 -14.32
N LYS A 31 -0.49 -9.12 -13.52
CA LYS A 31 -0.84 -7.71 -13.77
C LYS A 31 0.08 -6.77 -12.99
N VAL A 32 0.25 -5.56 -13.53
CA VAL A 32 0.96 -4.45 -12.88
C VAL A 32 -0.04 -3.38 -12.46
N LEU A 33 0.19 -2.75 -11.31
CA LEU A 33 -0.54 -1.57 -10.83
C LEU A 33 0.43 -0.38 -10.80
N PHE A 34 -0.03 0.77 -11.28
CA PHE A 34 0.73 2.02 -11.21
C PHE A 34 0.06 2.98 -10.22
N ALA A 35 0.85 3.67 -9.40
CA ALA A 35 0.38 4.70 -8.49
C ALA A 35 1.16 5.99 -8.71
N LEU A 36 0.45 7.11 -8.84
CA LEU A 36 1.04 8.43 -8.93
C LEU A 36 1.59 8.82 -7.56
N ASP A 37 2.91 9.00 -7.48
CA ASP A 37 3.55 9.44 -6.24
C ASP A 37 3.28 10.93 -5.99
N ASN A 38 3.27 11.77 -7.02
CA ASN A 38 3.13 13.22 -6.85
C ASN A 38 1.78 13.62 -6.24
N THR A 39 1.80 14.68 -5.44
CA THR A 39 0.64 15.33 -4.84
C THR A 39 0.47 16.75 -5.38
N GLY A 40 -0.54 17.49 -4.92
CA GLY A 40 -0.73 18.89 -5.28
C GLY A 40 -1.00 19.08 -6.78
N PRO A 41 -0.45 20.13 -7.42
CA PRO A 41 -0.80 20.50 -8.80
C PRO A 41 -0.65 19.38 -9.84
N LEU A 42 0.36 18.51 -9.70
CA LEU A 42 0.57 17.39 -10.61
C LEU A 42 -0.53 16.33 -10.48
N ARG A 43 -0.99 16.06 -9.25
CA ARG A 43 -2.12 15.18 -9.01
C ARG A 43 -3.41 15.78 -9.56
N GLU A 44 -3.64 17.07 -9.32
CA GLU A 44 -4.85 17.74 -9.81
C GLU A 44 -4.91 17.76 -11.34
N ALA A 45 -3.78 18.05 -12.01
CA ALA A 45 -3.69 17.96 -13.47
C ALA A 45 -3.96 16.54 -13.98
N TYR A 46 -3.51 15.52 -13.26
CA TYR A 46 -3.80 14.12 -13.60
C TYR A 46 -5.28 13.74 -13.41
N LEU A 47 -5.98 14.35 -12.44
CA LEU A 47 -7.39 14.11 -12.16
C LEU A 47 -8.34 14.93 -13.03
N GLN A 48 -7.88 16.06 -13.58
CA GLN A 48 -8.69 16.98 -14.36
C GLN A 48 -9.44 16.25 -15.49
N ASP A 49 -10.75 16.45 -15.59
CA ASP A 49 -11.65 15.84 -16.59
C ASP A 49 -11.74 14.30 -16.54
N HIS A 50 -11.19 13.69 -15.49
CA HIS A 50 -11.23 12.25 -15.23
C HIS A 50 -11.79 11.96 -13.83
N PRO A 51 -13.07 12.31 -13.57
CA PRO A 51 -13.69 12.05 -12.28
C PRO A 51 -13.56 10.56 -11.95
N SER A 52 -13.26 10.28 -10.68
CA SER A 52 -13.04 8.91 -10.22
C SER A 52 -11.96 8.13 -11.01
N LEU A 53 -10.97 8.81 -11.61
CA LEU A 53 -9.90 8.21 -12.42
C LEU A 53 -10.40 7.42 -13.64
N THR A 54 -11.56 7.80 -14.18
CA THR A 54 -12.12 7.16 -15.38
C THR A 54 -11.12 7.20 -16.53
N ARG A 55 -10.83 6.05 -17.16
CA ARG A 55 -9.88 5.90 -18.27
C ARG A 55 -8.43 6.30 -17.96
N ARG A 56 -8.08 6.42 -16.67
CA ARG A 56 -6.71 6.65 -16.21
C ARG A 56 -6.02 5.31 -15.91
N VAL A 57 -4.70 5.27 -16.06
CA VAL A 57 -3.90 4.04 -15.85
C VAL A 57 -3.39 3.93 -14.41
N MET A 58 -2.95 5.04 -13.84
CA MET A 58 -2.45 5.12 -12.46
C MET A 58 -3.55 5.45 -11.46
N PHE A 59 -3.43 4.88 -10.26
CA PHE A 59 -4.16 5.30 -9.07
C PHE A 59 -3.52 6.57 -8.48
N ALA A 60 -4.30 7.40 -7.80
CA ALA A 60 -3.80 8.62 -7.16
C ALA A 60 -4.22 8.67 -5.68
N SER A 61 -3.32 9.13 -4.81
CA SER A 61 -3.64 9.34 -3.40
C SER A 61 -4.38 10.67 -3.23
N VAL A 62 -5.68 10.56 -2.94
CA VAL A 62 -6.62 11.67 -2.71
C VAL A 62 -7.22 11.58 -1.31
N ASP A 63 -8.02 12.58 -0.92
CA ASP A 63 -8.79 12.51 0.32
C ASP A 63 -9.72 11.28 0.34
N GLN A 64 -9.96 10.70 1.51
CA GLN A 64 -10.75 9.47 1.68
C GLN A 64 -12.22 9.61 1.26
N GLU A 65 -12.76 10.83 1.20
CA GLU A 65 -14.12 11.09 0.75
C GLU A 65 -14.19 11.43 -0.75
N HIS A 66 -13.04 11.55 -1.42
CA HIS A 66 -12.97 11.81 -2.85
C HIS A 66 -13.46 10.61 -3.68
N PRO A 67 -14.20 10.81 -4.80
CA PRO A 67 -14.69 9.72 -5.65
C PRO A 67 -13.61 8.75 -6.17
N ALA A 68 -12.39 9.27 -6.37
CA ALA A 68 -11.24 8.48 -6.82
C ALA A 68 -10.48 7.74 -5.70
N ALA A 69 -10.91 7.81 -4.45
CA ALA A 69 -10.19 7.20 -3.33
C ALA A 69 -10.22 5.66 -3.43
N ALA A 70 -9.04 5.04 -3.53
CA ALA A 70 -8.89 3.57 -3.49
C ALA A 70 -7.51 3.18 -2.99
N PHE A 71 -6.48 3.84 -3.53
CA PHE A 71 -5.09 3.72 -3.08
C PHE A 71 -4.73 4.94 -2.23
N VAL A 72 -3.99 4.71 -1.14
CA VAL A 72 -3.52 5.78 -0.24
C VAL A 72 -2.02 5.63 -0.01
N LYS A 73 -1.29 6.72 -0.19
CA LYS A 73 0.14 6.82 0.13
C LYS A 73 0.32 7.53 1.48
N LEU A 74 0.75 6.78 2.50
CA LEU A 74 1.03 7.29 3.85
C LEU A 74 2.47 6.97 4.23
N ASN A 75 3.36 7.94 4.12
CA ASN A 75 4.81 7.74 4.14
C ASN A 75 5.42 7.66 5.54
N ASP A 76 4.70 8.06 6.58
CA ASP A 76 5.15 8.03 7.97
C ASP A 76 4.46 6.87 8.71
N ALA A 77 5.08 5.69 8.69
CA ALA A 77 4.50 4.52 9.34
C ALA A 77 4.33 4.66 10.86
N VAL A 78 5.06 5.59 11.50
CA VAL A 78 5.01 5.81 12.95
C VAL A 78 3.92 6.84 13.26
N GLY A 79 3.99 8.02 12.63
CA GLY A 79 3.04 9.11 12.83
C GLY A 79 1.63 8.79 12.30
N ASP A 80 1.54 8.11 11.15
CA ASP A 80 0.26 7.74 10.52
C ASP A 80 -0.22 6.34 10.91
N PHE A 81 0.39 5.68 11.91
CA PHE A 81 0.11 4.26 12.22
C PHE A 81 -1.39 3.97 12.34
N ASP A 82 -2.11 4.74 13.15
CA ASP A 82 -3.55 4.55 13.35
C ASP A 82 -4.36 4.91 12.10
N LEU A 83 -3.92 5.90 11.34
CA LEU A 83 -4.56 6.28 10.07
C LEU A 83 -4.43 5.17 9.04
N ILE A 84 -3.24 4.58 8.90
CA ILE A 84 -2.99 3.42 8.03
C ILE A 84 -3.93 2.29 8.41
N GLN A 85 -4.01 1.92 9.70
CA GLN A 85 -4.89 0.84 10.12
C GLN A 85 -6.37 1.13 9.79
N ARG A 86 -6.83 2.37 10.00
CA ARG A 86 -8.21 2.77 9.66
C ARG A 86 -8.47 2.65 8.16
N MET A 87 -7.55 3.11 7.32
CA MET A 87 -7.69 3.03 5.85
C MET A 87 -7.73 1.58 5.37
N VAL A 88 -6.84 0.73 5.88
CA VAL A 88 -6.78 -0.70 5.56
C VAL A 88 -8.09 -1.39 5.95
N ARG A 89 -8.62 -1.15 7.16
CA ARG A 89 -9.90 -1.73 7.61
C ARG A 89 -11.10 -1.27 6.78
N ARG A 90 -11.06 -0.04 6.24
CA ARG A 90 -12.10 0.47 5.33
C ARG A 90 -12.05 -0.15 3.93
N GLY A 91 -10.98 -0.86 3.57
CA GLY A 91 -10.83 -1.50 2.25
C GLY A 91 -9.92 -0.73 1.28
N PHE A 92 -9.30 0.36 1.72
CA PHE A 92 -8.30 1.05 0.91
C PHE A 92 -6.99 0.25 0.84
N LEU A 93 -6.32 0.33 -0.29
CA LEU A 93 -4.97 -0.21 -0.49
C LEU A 93 -3.95 0.82 -0.05
N VAL A 94 -3.14 0.50 0.96
CA VAL A 94 -2.21 1.46 1.55
C VAL A 94 -0.77 1.08 1.22
N ARG A 95 0.01 2.08 0.81
CA ARG A 95 1.47 2.03 0.76
C ARG A 95 2.07 2.87 1.87
N THR A 96 3.04 2.31 2.58
CA THR A 96 3.89 3.03 3.54
C THR A 96 5.37 2.72 3.33
N ARG A 97 6.24 3.30 4.17
CA ARG A 97 7.70 3.12 4.13
C ARG A 97 8.20 2.49 5.42
N ALA A 98 9.18 1.62 5.33
CA ALA A 98 9.90 1.06 6.48
C ALA A 98 11.12 1.90 6.90
N ASP A 99 11.59 2.78 6.01
CA ASP A 99 12.80 3.58 6.15
C ASP A 99 12.77 4.81 5.24
N SER A 100 13.64 5.79 5.51
CA SER A 100 13.88 6.94 4.62
C SER A 100 15.28 7.53 4.78
N ASP A 101 15.81 8.09 3.70
CA ASP A 101 17.04 8.89 3.66
C ASP A 101 18.26 8.20 4.32
N THR A 102 18.32 6.86 4.26
CA THR A 102 19.35 6.00 4.88
C THR A 102 19.44 6.05 6.41
N ARG A 103 18.55 6.78 7.10
CA ARG A 103 18.68 7.05 8.55
C ARG A 103 18.59 5.78 9.38
N GLN A 104 17.54 4.99 9.16
CA GLN A 104 17.31 3.73 9.87
C GLN A 104 18.44 2.74 9.62
N ALA A 105 18.96 2.68 8.39
CA ALA A 105 20.06 1.77 8.06
C ALA A 105 21.35 2.10 8.82
N ARG A 106 21.70 3.38 8.90
CA ARG A 106 22.90 3.86 9.61
C ARG A 106 22.78 3.73 11.13
N ALA A 107 21.59 3.94 11.67
CA ALA A 107 21.31 3.78 13.10
C ALA A 107 21.04 2.32 13.50
N ASN A 108 20.85 1.43 12.52
CA ASN A 108 20.28 0.09 12.70
C ASN A 108 18.97 0.11 13.52
N ASP A 109 18.14 1.14 13.32
CA ASP A 109 16.87 1.32 14.03
C ASP A 109 15.72 0.69 13.25
N THR A 110 15.07 -0.30 13.84
CA THR A 110 13.97 -1.05 13.22
C THR A 110 12.58 -0.51 13.57
N SER A 111 12.48 0.53 14.38
CA SER A 111 11.19 1.05 14.88
C SER A 111 10.19 1.35 13.77
N THR A 112 10.61 2.09 12.72
CA THR A 112 9.77 2.42 11.55
C THR A 112 9.37 1.19 10.75
N ARG A 113 10.30 0.25 10.54
CA ARG A 113 10.02 -1.03 9.88
C ARG A 113 8.95 -1.81 10.62
N ASP A 114 9.13 -1.98 11.93
CA ASP A 114 8.26 -2.81 12.75
C ASP A 114 6.84 -2.22 12.79
N LYS A 115 6.73 -0.88 12.87
CA LYS A 115 5.46 -0.15 12.70
C LYS A 115 4.86 -0.34 11.32
N ALA A 116 5.64 -0.18 10.24
CA ALA A 116 5.17 -0.36 8.88
C ALA A 116 4.57 -1.77 8.67
N LEU A 117 5.29 -2.82 9.08
CA LEU A 117 4.82 -4.20 8.94
C LEU A 117 3.58 -4.48 9.82
N ALA A 118 3.50 -3.92 11.03
CA ALA A 118 2.37 -4.09 11.94
C ALA A 118 1.12 -3.27 11.55
N SER A 119 1.29 -2.22 10.73
CA SER A 119 0.21 -1.29 10.35
C SER A 119 -0.88 -1.93 9.47
N GLY A 120 -0.60 -3.06 8.84
CA GLY A 120 -1.49 -3.68 7.85
C GLY A 120 -1.44 -3.03 6.46
N ALA A 121 -0.56 -2.07 6.21
CA ALA A 121 -0.29 -1.60 4.85
C ALA A 121 0.08 -2.77 3.93
N GLN A 122 -0.54 -2.84 2.76
CA GLN A 122 -0.33 -3.93 1.80
C GLN A 122 0.99 -3.79 1.05
N PHE A 123 1.48 -2.55 0.88
CA PHE A 123 2.78 -2.27 0.29
C PHE A 123 3.67 -1.55 1.30
N VAL A 124 4.81 -2.17 1.64
CA VAL A 124 5.84 -1.57 2.49
C VAL A 124 7.09 -1.40 1.62
N SER A 125 7.42 -0.15 1.31
CA SER A 125 8.63 0.17 0.54
C SER A 125 9.85 0.30 1.45
N THR A 126 11.00 -0.10 0.91
CA THR A 126 12.29 -0.08 1.57
C THR A 126 13.38 -0.04 0.51
N ASP A 127 14.47 0.69 0.78
CA ASP A 127 15.71 0.60 0.00
C ASP A 127 16.62 -0.54 0.50
N TYR A 128 16.21 -1.24 1.56
CA TYR A 128 16.99 -2.26 2.26
C TYR A 128 16.28 -3.62 2.31
N PRO A 129 15.86 -4.20 1.16
CA PRO A 129 15.41 -5.59 1.13
C PRO A 129 16.54 -6.55 1.49
N GLU A 130 17.79 -6.11 1.34
CA GLU A 130 19.00 -6.73 1.89
C GLU A 130 19.82 -5.67 2.63
N PRO A 131 20.67 -6.06 3.61
CA PRO A 131 21.58 -5.11 4.24
C PRO A 131 22.55 -4.48 3.26
N ASP A 132 22.72 -3.16 3.36
CA ASP A 132 23.82 -2.45 2.71
C ASP A 132 25.02 -2.37 3.65
N LYS A 133 26.10 -3.09 3.31
CA LYS A 133 27.33 -3.15 4.12
C LYS A 133 27.98 -1.77 4.37
N ARG A 134 27.64 -0.75 3.57
CA ARG A 134 28.10 0.63 3.77
C ARG A 134 27.45 1.32 4.96
N PHE A 135 26.27 0.86 5.39
CA PHE A 135 25.48 1.49 6.45
C PHE A 135 25.25 0.60 7.67
N GLY A 136 25.11 -0.72 7.48
CA GLY A 136 24.94 -1.63 8.60
C GLY A 136 24.11 -2.87 8.26
N PRO A 137 23.71 -3.65 9.28
CA PRO A 137 22.97 -4.90 9.09
C PRO A 137 21.45 -4.70 8.91
N TYR A 138 20.96 -3.45 8.92
CA TYR A 138 19.54 -3.15 8.78
C TYR A 138 18.95 -3.78 7.52
N CYS A 139 17.81 -4.46 7.67
CA CYS A 139 17.05 -4.97 6.55
C CYS A 139 15.55 -5.06 6.88
N VAL A 140 14.76 -5.05 5.82
CA VAL A 140 13.29 -5.13 5.87
C VAL A 140 12.84 -6.42 5.20
N ARG A 141 12.47 -7.40 6.03
CA ARG A 141 12.04 -8.74 5.61
C ARG A 141 10.98 -9.26 6.58
N PHE A 142 10.08 -10.10 6.10
CA PHE A 142 9.25 -10.89 7.01
C PHE A 142 10.06 -11.99 7.69
N ALA A 143 9.60 -12.40 8.87
CA ALA A 143 10.13 -13.57 9.55
C ALA A 143 10.05 -14.81 8.65
N GLY A 144 11.05 -15.70 8.74
CA GLY A 144 11.12 -16.88 7.87
C GLY A 144 11.50 -16.59 6.41
N LYS A 145 11.80 -15.32 6.06
CA LYS A 145 12.12 -14.88 4.68
C LYS A 145 10.99 -15.15 3.67
N VAL A 146 9.74 -15.19 4.14
CA VAL A 146 8.57 -15.26 3.26
C VAL A 146 8.39 -13.95 2.50
N VAL A 147 7.85 -14.02 1.28
CA VAL A 147 7.60 -12.85 0.42
C VAL A 147 6.19 -12.28 0.60
N ALA A 148 5.28 -13.06 1.18
CA ALA A 148 3.92 -12.66 1.49
C ALA A 148 3.46 -13.31 2.80
N ARG A 149 2.56 -12.64 3.52
CA ARG A 149 1.88 -13.16 4.72
C ARG A 149 0.45 -12.65 4.75
N ALA A 150 -0.39 -13.29 5.56
CA ALA A 150 -1.71 -12.76 5.86
C ALA A 150 -1.61 -11.36 6.48
N ASN A 151 -2.52 -10.47 6.07
CA ASN A 151 -2.57 -9.11 6.61
C ASN A 151 -2.91 -9.17 8.12
N PRO A 152 -2.15 -8.52 9.01
CA PRO A 152 -2.37 -8.62 10.45
C PRO A 152 -3.69 -7.99 10.94
N LEU A 153 -4.37 -7.19 10.10
CA LEU A 153 -5.64 -6.53 10.44
C LEU A 153 -6.86 -7.13 9.74
N THR A 154 -6.70 -7.50 8.47
CA THR A 154 -7.82 -7.92 7.60
C THR A 154 -7.65 -9.34 7.06
N GLY A 155 -6.50 -9.96 7.29
CA GLY A 155 -6.25 -11.35 6.93
C GLY A 155 -7.08 -12.27 7.81
N ARG A 156 -7.51 -13.40 7.26
CA ARG A 156 -8.22 -14.38 8.06
C ARG A 156 -7.25 -15.16 8.96
N PRO A 157 -7.59 -15.43 10.22
CA PRO A 157 -6.68 -16.05 11.19
C PRO A 157 -6.07 -17.38 10.74
N GLU A 158 -6.77 -18.17 9.94
CA GLU A 158 -6.29 -19.47 9.45
C GLU A 158 -5.05 -19.38 8.54
N TRP A 159 -4.78 -18.21 7.98
CA TRP A 159 -3.61 -17.92 7.13
C TRP A 159 -2.43 -17.32 7.90
N HIS A 160 -2.58 -17.04 9.20
CA HIS A 160 -1.50 -16.47 10.00
C HIS A 160 -0.35 -17.46 10.14
N GLY A 161 0.88 -16.98 9.91
CA GLY A 161 2.10 -17.79 10.02
C GLY A 161 2.35 -18.75 8.85
N ARG A 162 1.47 -18.78 7.84
CA ARG A 162 1.70 -19.55 6.60
C ARG A 162 2.52 -18.76 5.61
N ASP A 163 3.38 -19.45 4.87
CA ASP A 163 3.98 -18.93 3.65
C ASP A 163 2.90 -18.95 2.56
N LEU A 164 2.49 -17.77 2.06
CA LEU A 164 1.41 -17.67 1.08
C LEU A 164 1.90 -17.86 -0.37
N ASP A 165 3.20 -18.06 -0.57
CA ASP A 165 3.79 -18.32 -1.89
C ASP A 165 3.89 -19.83 -2.20
N ARG A 166 3.54 -20.69 -1.24
CA ARG A 166 3.62 -22.15 -1.30
C ARG A 166 2.30 -22.80 -0.93
#